data_AF-A0A1Y1I914-F1
#
_entry.id   AF-A0A1Y1I914-F1
#
_cell.length_a   1.000
_cell.length_b   1.000
_cell.length_c   1.000
_cell.angle_alpha   90.00
_cell.angle_beta   90.00
_cell.angle_gamma   90.00
#
_symmetry.space_group_name_H-M   'P 1'
#
loop_
_entity.id
_entity.type
_entity.pdbx_description
1 polymer ?
#
loop_
_entity_poly.entity_id
_entity_poly.type
_entity_poly.pdbx_seq_one_letter_code
_entity_poly.pdbx_strand_id
1 'polypeptide(L)'
;MAPRAALAALLSLSAIVLYAAACVPSESHVDCNFHGLSSPKSWAELSSQTEQLTAAWKAALASTPKYPAGHFSGKGLVITATKLDMDNIPAILGTFHSEGLNLPAIEIWYSGEVSADIIDTLSGTYRKLVIRNVANYASAADLKSTITSQGDHVFQAKPLAIIHSAFEEVLFMDADNVAISNPAALFSSAKYRSAGALFWPDFWQTATRNPIWSVLGIEPQGWEQESGQIVVNKRTSWAALNLAFFLAKDATFQQMVNGDKEASVRLAFLATKTPFFMVETAVAVAGSETETGFCGHTWFSTIWRAPRCSSTTNPSSTEPPSSRGKP
;
A
#
# COMPACT_ATOMS: atom_id res chain seq x y z
N MET A 1 -46.79 51.29 -30.79
CA MET A 1 -47.25 49.93 -30.51
C MET A 1 -46.03 49.01 -30.49
N ALA A 2 -45.73 48.41 -29.34
CA ALA A 2 -44.66 47.41 -29.21
C ALA A 2 -45.01 46.13 -30.00
N PRO A 3 -44.01 45.30 -30.33
CA PRO A 3 -43.85 44.10 -29.51
C PRO A 3 -42.39 43.64 -29.23
N ARG A 4 -42.22 43.12 -28.01
CA ARG A 4 -41.43 41.94 -27.56
C ARG A 4 -40.16 41.54 -28.32
N ALA A 5 -39.02 41.51 -27.61
CA ALA A 5 -38.31 40.26 -27.22
C ALA A 5 -36.89 40.53 -26.71
N ALA A 6 -36.59 40.13 -25.47
CA ALA A 6 -35.32 39.52 -25.04
C ALA A 6 -35.45 39.12 -23.57
N LEU A 7 -36.04 37.93 -23.36
CA LEU A 7 -36.17 37.27 -22.08
C LEU A 7 -34.84 36.59 -21.74
N ALA A 8 -34.31 36.89 -20.55
CA ALA A 8 -33.53 36.03 -19.66
C ALA A 8 -32.60 34.96 -20.29
N ALA A 9 -31.30 35.28 -20.33
CA ALA A 9 -30.23 34.30 -20.32
C ALA A 9 -30.09 33.69 -18.92
N LEU A 10 -30.89 32.67 -18.63
CA LEU A 10 -30.74 31.79 -17.46
C LEU A 10 -31.18 30.40 -17.92
N LEU A 11 -30.23 29.56 -18.32
CA LEU A 11 -30.30 28.09 -18.38
C LEU A 11 -29.07 27.55 -19.14
N SER A 12 -28.00 27.25 -18.41
CA SER A 12 -27.03 26.18 -18.76
C SER A 12 -25.88 26.14 -17.74
N LEU A 13 -26.21 26.11 -16.46
CA LEU A 13 -25.30 25.72 -15.37
C LEU A 13 -25.77 24.41 -14.72
N SER A 14 -26.47 23.58 -15.51
CA SER A 14 -27.14 22.35 -15.04
C SER A 14 -26.44 21.06 -15.45
N ALA A 15 -25.25 21.14 -16.07
CA ALA A 15 -24.52 19.96 -16.57
C ALA A 15 -23.25 19.60 -15.78
N ILE A 16 -22.88 20.37 -14.75
CA ILE A 16 -21.73 20.04 -13.87
C ILE A 16 -22.16 19.26 -12.60
N VAL A 17 -23.47 19.08 -12.38
CA VAL A 17 -24.01 18.47 -11.14
C VAL A 17 -24.22 16.94 -11.24
N LEU A 18 -23.88 16.28 -12.35
CA LEU A 18 -24.29 14.88 -12.59
C LEU A 18 -23.20 13.80 -12.49
N TYR A 19 -22.03 14.09 -11.91
CA TYR A 19 -21.02 13.07 -11.59
C TYR A 19 -20.45 13.17 -10.17
N ALA A 20 -21.23 13.70 -9.21
CA ALA A 20 -20.97 13.40 -7.81
C ALA A 20 -21.50 11.99 -7.52
N ALA A 21 -20.71 10.96 -7.87
CA ALA A 21 -20.83 9.67 -7.19
C ALA A 21 -20.82 10.00 -5.69
N ALA A 22 -21.85 9.56 -4.97
CA ALA A 22 -22.12 9.95 -3.59
C ALA A 22 -20.89 9.71 -2.70
N CYS A 23 -20.01 10.71 -2.60
CA CYS A 23 -18.91 10.67 -1.67
C CYS A 23 -19.52 10.56 -0.27
N VAL A 24 -18.89 9.76 0.59
CA VAL A 24 -19.24 9.73 2.01
C VAL A 24 -19.33 11.18 2.49
N PRO A 25 -20.50 11.66 2.95
CA PRO A 25 -20.62 13.09 3.16
C PRO A 25 -19.77 13.49 4.38
N SER A 26 -18.85 14.44 4.17
CA SER A 26 -18.22 15.33 5.16
C SER A 26 -17.04 14.82 6.03
N GLU A 27 -16.55 13.60 5.86
CA GLU A 27 -15.34 13.15 6.60
C GLU A 27 -14.06 13.65 5.94
N SER A 28 -13.14 14.25 6.72
CA SER A 28 -11.83 14.66 6.22
C SER A 28 -10.94 13.44 5.96
N HIS A 29 -10.10 13.50 4.92
CA HIS A 29 -9.16 12.43 4.56
C HIS A 29 -9.81 11.11 4.12
N VAL A 30 -11.07 11.13 3.69
CA VAL A 30 -11.75 9.97 3.09
C VAL A 30 -11.74 10.15 1.57
N ASP A 31 -11.17 9.18 0.84
CA ASP A 31 -10.94 9.34 -0.61
C ASP A 31 -12.20 9.09 -1.45
N CYS A 32 -12.78 10.16 -1.99
CA CYS A 32 -13.99 10.08 -2.81
C CYS A 32 -13.80 9.36 -4.17
N ASN A 33 -12.59 9.34 -4.74
CA ASN A 33 -12.31 8.72 -6.03
C ASN A 33 -12.22 7.19 -5.88
N PHE A 34 -11.52 6.73 -4.84
CA PHE A 34 -11.37 5.29 -4.58
C PHE A 34 -12.61 4.67 -3.95
N HIS A 35 -13.43 5.47 -3.23
CA HIS A 35 -14.72 4.99 -2.72
C HIS A 35 -15.79 4.72 -3.79
N GLY A 36 -15.56 5.08 -5.06
CA GLY A 36 -16.45 4.71 -6.17
C GLY A 36 -16.56 3.20 -6.40
N LEU A 37 -15.48 2.43 -6.11
CA LEU A 37 -15.45 0.97 -6.20
C LEU A 37 -15.98 0.31 -4.91
N SER A 38 -15.66 0.88 -3.73
CA SER A 38 -16.29 0.49 -2.47
C SER A 38 -17.67 1.13 -2.33
N SER A 39 -18.63 0.67 -3.13
CA SER A 39 -19.91 1.34 -3.36
C SER A 39 -20.65 1.67 -2.06
N PRO A 40 -20.77 2.95 -1.66
CA PRO A 40 -21.61 3.34 -0.53
C PRO A 40 -23.08 2.95 -0.72
N LYS A 41 -23.47 2.60 -1.96
CA LYS A 41 -24.82 2.13 -2.30
C LYS A 41 -25.09 0.72 -1.76
N SER A 42 -24.07 -0.13 -1.61
CA SER A 42 -24.24 -1.47 -1.02
C SER A 42 -24.05 -1.49 0.50
N TRP A 43 -23.58 -0.41 1.12
CA TRP A 43 -23.27 -0.41 2.56
C TRP A 43 -24.49 -0.68 3.45
N ALA A 44 -25.69 -0.21 3.07
CA ALA A 44 -26.90 -0.52 3.81
C ALA A 44 -27.23 -2.03 3.78
N GLU A 45 -27.08 -2.65 2.62
CA GLU A 45 -27.28 -4.09 2.45
C GLU A 45 -26.21 -4.88 3.19
N LEU A 46 -24.93 -4.52 3.04
CA LEU A 46 -23.81 -5.18 3.71
C LEU A 46 -23.89 -5.05 5.23
N SER A 47 -24.36 -3.92 5.75
CA SER A 47 -24.61 -3.72 7.17
C SER A 47 -25.68 -4.70 7.69
N SER A 48 -26.70 -5.01 6.89
CA SER A 48 -27.72 -5.99 7.27
C SER A 48 -27.18 -7.43 7.32
N GLN A 49 -26.07 -7.71 6.63
CA GLN A 49 -25.42 -9.02 6.56
C GLN A 49 -24.27 -9.18 7.57
N THR A 50 -24.13 -8.26 8.53
CA THR A 50 -22.99 -8.20 9.47
C THR A 50 -22.74 -9.55 10.16
N GLU A 51 -23.76 -10.23 10.66
CA GLU A 51 -23.60 -11.53 11.34
C GLU A 51 -23.05 -12.62 10.41
N GLN A 52 -23.58 -12.69 9.19
CA GLN A 52 -23.15 -13.67 8.18
C GLN A 52 -21.70 -13.42 7.75
N LEU A 53 -21.35 -12.16 7.47
CA LEU A 53 -19.99 -11.78 7.08
C LEU A 53 -19.00 -12.00 8.23
N THR A 54 -19.43 -11.71 9.47
CA THR A 54 -18.65 -12.00 10.68
C THR A 54 -18.37 -13.50 10.82
N ALA A 55 -19.39 -14.33 10.61
CA ALA A 55 -19.24 -15.78 10.64
C ALA A 55 -18.30 -16.28 9.52
N ALA A 56 -18.39 -15.68 8.32
CA ALA A 56 -17.58 -16.07 7.17
C ALA A 56 -16.08 -15.84 7.41
N TRP A 57 -15.66 -14.65 7.84
CA TRP A 57 -14.23 -14.39 8.07
C TRP A 57 -13.70 -15.17 9.28
N LYS A 58 -14.52 -15.37 10.33
CA LYS A 58 -14.13 -16.22 11.48
C LYS A 58 -13.97 -17.67 11.09
N ALA A 59 -14.84 -18.19 10.20
CA ALA A 59 -14.69 -19.53 9.66
C ALA A 59 -13.43 -19.67 8.81
N ALA A 60 -13.11 -18.66 7.97
CA ALA A 60 -11.86 -18.61 7.21
C ALA A 60 -10.62 -18.55 8.12
N LEU A 61 -10.69 -17.80 9.23
CA LEU A 61 -9.63 -17.77 10.22
C LEU A 61 -9.48 -19.12 10.92
N ALA A 62 -10.58 -19.79 11.27
CA ALA A 62 -10.56 -21.11 11.89
C ALA A 62 -10.04 -22.21 10.94
N SER A 63 -10.25 -22.07 9.63
CA SER A 63 -9.73 -22.98 8.61
C SER A 63 -8.30 -22.65 8.17
N THR A 64 -7.69 -21.59 8.72
CA THR A 64 -6.32 -21.20 8.40
C THR A 64 -5.35 -22.33 8.73
N PRO A 65 -4.49 -22.75 7.79
CA PRO A 65 -3.52 -23.80 8.04
C PRO A 65 -2.58 -23.38 9.17
N LYS A 66 -2.11 -24.34 9.98
CA LYS A 66 -1.06 -24.06 10.95
C LYS A 66 0.19 -23.59 10.23
N TYR A 67 0.94 -22.68 10.86
CA TYR A 67 2.21 -22.20 10.33
C TYR A 67 3.13 -23.39 10.03
N PRO A 68 3.61 -23.57 8.79
CA PRO A 68 4.43 -24.72 8.40
C PRO A 68 5.86 -24.54 8.90
N ALA A 69 6.12 -24.95 10.15
CA ALA A 69 7.42 -24.79 10.78
C ALA A 69 8.54 -25.48 9.95
N GLY A 70 9.59 -24.73 9.63
CA GLY A 70 10.73 -25.20 8.84
C GLY A 70 10.60 -25.05 7.32
N HIS A 71 9.43 -24.63 6.80
CA HIS A 71 9.27 -24.35 5.36
C HIS A 71 9.83 -22.99 4.93
N PHE A 72 9.84 -22.03 5.86
CA PHE A 72 10.31 -20.67 5.60
C PHE A 72 11.61 -20.42 6.36
N SER A 73 12.53 -19.67 5.77
CA SER A 73 13.78 -19.32 6.44
C SER A 73 14.36 -18.00 5.96
N GLY A 74 15.04 -17.30 6.87
CA GLY A 74 15.75 -16.08 6.56
C GLY A 74 14.85 -14.88 6.24
N LYS A 75 15.52 -13.84 5.76
CA LYS A 75 14.95 -12.54 5.36
C LYS A 75 15.00 -12.45 3.85
N GLY A 76 14.00 -11.78 3.24
CA GLY A 76 13.96 -11.59 1.80
C GLY A 76 13.10 -10.43 1.34
N LEU A 77 13.37 -10.00 0.11
CA LEU A 77 12.61 -8.98 -0.59
C LEU A 77 11.64 -9.69 -1.55
N VAL A 78 10.37 -9.36 -1.48
CA VAL A 78 9.32 -9.88 -2.33
C VAL A 78 8.74 -8.73 -3.13
N ILE A 79 8.78 -8.82 -4.45
CA ILE A 79 8.21 -7.81 -5.34
C ILE A 79 7.10 -8.45 -6.14
N THR A 80 5.92 -7.83 -6.19
CA THR A 80 4.90 -8.20 -7.17
C THR A 80 4.97 -7.32 -8.40
N ALA A 81 4.87 -7.94 -9.57
CA ALA A 81 4.92 -7.25 -10.85
C ALA A 81 3.74 -7.66 -11.74
N THR A 82 3.11 -6.70 -12.41
CA THR A 82 2.27 -6.97 -13.57
C THR A 82 3.15 -7.14 -14.81
N LYS A 83 2.54 -7.46 -15.95
CA LYS A 83 3.25 -7.55 -17.24
C LYS A 83 4.05 -6.28 -17.56
N LEU A 84 3.47 -5.11 -17.32
CA LEU A 84 4.12 -3.82 -17.60
C LEU A 84 5.26 -3.56 -16.63
N ASP A 85 5.13 -4.00 -15.38
CA ASP A 85 6.13 -3.76 -14.35
C ASP A 85 7.38 -4.62 -14.53
N MET A 86 7.28 -5.75 -15.25
CA MET A 86 8.43 -6.61 -15.53
C MET A 86 9.54 -5.87 -16.29
N ASP A 87 9.19 -4.86 -17.08
CA ASP A 87 10.14 -4.00 -17.80
C ASP A 87 10.87 -3.02 -16.85
N ASN A 88 10.26 -2.69 -15.70
CA ASN A 88 10.85 -1.79 -14.70
C ASN A 88 11.80 -2.51 -13.73
N ILE A 89 11.67 -3.83 -13.57
CA ILE A 89 12.49 -4.63 -12.65
C ILE A 89 14.02 -4.41 -12.85
N PRO A 90 14.58 -4.39 -14.08
CA PRO A 90 16.00 -4.09 -14.27
C PRO A 90 16.42 -2.72 -13.72
N ALA A 91 15.57 -1.70 -13.78
CA ALA A 91 15.88 -0.36 -13.27
C ALA A 91 15.92 -0.34 -11.74
N ILE A 92 14.97 -1.03 -11.09
CA ILE A 92 14.93 -1.19 -9.63
C ILE A 92 16.18 -1.94 -9.15
N LEU A 93 16.45 -3.09 -9.74
CA LEU A 93 17.60 -3.93 -9.37
C LEU A 93 18.94 -3.22 -9.68
N GLY A 94 18.99 -2.45 -10.77
CA GLY A 94 20.14 -1.61 -11.12
C GLY A 94 20.41 -0.54 -10.06
N THR A 95 19.37 0.15 -9.59
CA THR A 95 19.46 1.15 -8.52
C THR A 95 19.97 0.52 -7.22
N PHE A 96 19.47 -0.66 -6.87
CA PHE A 96 19.93 -1.38 -5.69
C PHE A 96 21.40 -1.78 -5.76
N HIS A 97 21.87 -2.18 -6.95
CA HIS A 97 23.27 -2.49 -7.17
C HIS A 97 24.14 -1.23 -7.09
N SER A 98 23.77 -0.14 -7.77
CA SER A 98 24.57 1.10 -7.81
C SER A 98 24.72 1.74 -6.43
N GLU A 99 23.67 1.70 -5.62
CA GLU A 99 23.66 2.22 -4.24
C GLU A 99 24.35 1.26 -3.24
N GLY A 100 24.88 0.12 -3.72
CA GLY A 100 25.55 -0.87 -2.87
C GLY A 100 24.63 -1.47 -1.82
N LEU A 101 23.31 -1.54 -2.09
CA LEU A 101 22.35 -2.09 -1.16
C LEU A 101 22.53 -3.60 -1.10
N ASN A 102 23.10 -4.08 0.01
CA ASN A 102 23.15 -5.50 0.33
C ASN A 102 21.73 -5.99 0.63
N LEU A 103 20.99 -6.30 -0.44
CA LEU A 103 19.66 -6.83 -0.33
C LEU A 103 19.69 -8.29 0.11
N PRO A 104 18.69 -8.70 0.90
CA PRO A 104 18.45 -10.11 1.11
C PRO A 104 18.05 -10.77 -0.22
N ALA A 105 17.93 -12.09 -0.24
CA ALA A 105 17.45 -12.82 -1.41
C ALA A 105 16.13 -12.22 -1.94
N ILE A 106 15.99 -12.11 -3.26
CA ILE A 106 14.89 -11.40 -3.93
C ILE A 106 14.03 -12.41 -4.69
N GLU A 107 12.72 -12.34 -4.45
CA GLU A 107 11.71 -13.06 -5.24
C GLU A 107 10.79 -12.08 -5.97
N ILE A 108 10.63 -12.26 -7.29
CA ILE A 108 9.64 -11.55 -8.10
C ILE A 108 8.44 -12.46 -8.31
N TRP A 109 7.26 -11.93 -8.05
CA TRP A 109 5.99 -12.63 -8.15
C TRP A 109 5.11 -11.92 -9.16
N TYR A 110 4.90 -12.55 -10.32
CA TYR A 110 4.12 -11.93 -11.38
C TYR A 110 2.73 -12.53 -11.54
N SER A 111 1.80 -11.70 -12.01
CA SER A 111 0.44 -12.10 -12.39
C SER A 111 0.20 -11.81 -13.87
N GLY A 112 -0.56 -12.69 -14.54
CA GLY A 112 -0.89 -12.58 -15.95
C GLY A 112 0.13 -13.25 -16.88
N GLU A 113 0.07 -12.90 -18.17
CA GLU A 113 0.92 -13.48 -19.20
C GLU A 113 2.20 -12.65 -19.39
N VAL A 114 3.32 -13.19 -18.90
CA VAL A 114 4.67 -12.68 -19.14
C VAL A 114 5.39 -13.66 -20.06
N SER A 115 6.09 -13.14 -21.06
CA SER A 115 6.79 -13.94 -22.05
C SER A 115 8.06 -14.58 -21.46
N ALA A 116 8.37 -15.80 -21.92
CA ALA A 116 9.46 -16.59 -21.37
C ALA A 116 10.83 -15.93 -21.58
N ASP A 117 11.01 -15.17 -22.66
CA ASP A 117 12.23 -14.42 -22.98
C ASP A 117 12.56 -13.36 -21.93
N ILE A 118 11.56 -12.65 -21.38
CA ILE A 118 11.75 -11.68 -20.30
C ILE A 118 12.24 -12.40 -19.03
N ILE A 119 11.59 -13.52 -18.69
CA ILE A 119 11.95 -14.33 -17.51
C ILE A 119 13.37 -14.88 -17.65
N ASP A 120 13.72 -15.41 -18.82
CA ASP A 120 15.04 -15.96 -19.11
C ASP A 120 16.13 -14.88 -19.08
N THR A 121 15.83 -13.70 -19.64
CA THR A 121 16.74 -12.54 -19.63
C THR A 121 17.01 -12.06 -18.20
N LEU A 122 15.97 -11.90 -17.39
CA LEU A 122 16.10 -11.49 -15.98
C LEU A 122 16.86 -12.53 -15.17
N SER A 123 16.52 -13.82 -15.33
CA SER A 123 17.17 -14.92 -14.60
C SER A 123 18.65 -15.09 -15.01
N GLY A 124 18.96 -14.86 -16.28
CA GLY A 124 20.33 -14.88 -16.80
C GLY A 124 21.18 -13.72 -16.29
N THR A 125 20.59 -12.52 -16.20
CA THR A 125 21.26 -11.30 -15.73
C THR A 125 21.45 -11.32 -14.21
N TYR A 126 20.43 -11.73 -13.47
CA TYR A 126 20.39 -11.72 -12.01
C TYR A 126 20.35 -13.14 -11.44
N ARG A 127 21.51 -13.81 -11.36
CA ARG A 127 21.60 -15.23 -10.97
C ARG A 127 21.00 -15.62 -9.61
N LYS A 128 20.76 -14.67 -8.71
CA LYS A 128 20.16 -14.90 -7.38
C LYS A 128 18.66 -14.56 -7.34
N LEU A 129 18.10 -14.07 -8.44
CA LEU A 129 16.69 -13.73 -8.56
C LEU A 129 15.86 -14.98 -8.75
N VAL A 130 14.76 -15.09 -8.01
CA VAL A 130 13.79 -16.16 -8.20
C VAL A 130 12.51 -15.52 -8.71
N ILE A 131 11.99 -16.02 -9.83
CA ILE A 131 10.77 -15.50 -10.46
C ILE A 131 9.67 -16.57 -10.36
N ARG A 132 8.50 -16.20 -9.85
CA ARG A 132 7.37 -17.10 -9.61
C ARG A 132 6.08 -16.50 -10.18
N ASN A 133 5.23 -17.37 -10.72
CA ASN A 133 3.88 -17.00 -11.14
C ASN A 133 2.89 -17.25 -10.00
N VAL A 134 2.08 -16.24 -9.64
CA VAL A 134 1.05 -16.38 -8.59
C VAL A 134 -0.01 -17.43 -8.94
N ALA A 135 -0.25 -17.70 -10.22
CA ALA A 135 -1.20 -18.71 -10.70
C ALA A 135 -0.85 -20.13 -10.27
N ASN A 136 0.40 -20.39 -9.87
CA ASN A 136 0.82 -21.71 -9.38
C ASN A 136 0.46 -21.95 -7.90
N TYR A 137 -0.07 -20.94 -7.20
CA TYR A 137 -0.28 -20.98 -5.75
C TYR A 137 -1.73 -20.71 -5.33
N ALA A 138 -2.60 -20.35 -6.28
CA ALA A 138 -4.01 -20.11 -6.02
C ALA A 138 -4.86 -20.55 -7.21
N SER A 139 -6.13 -20.85 -6.96
CA SER A 139 -7.06 -21.24 -8.02
C SER A 139 -7.42 -20.03 -8.91
N ALA A 140 -7.84 -20.27 -10.15
CA ALA A 140 -8.34 -19.20 -11.02
C ALA A 140 -9.56 -18.47 -10.42
N ALA A 141 -10.32 -19.12 -9.54
CA ALA A 141 -11.44 -18.50 -8.84
C ALA A 141 -10.99 -17.51 -7.74
N ASP A 142 -9.80 -17.71 -7.17
CA ASP A 142 -9.21 -16.83 -6.16
C ASP A 142 -8.38 -15.69 -6.78
N LEU A 143 -7.94 -15.84 -8.04
CA LEU A 143 -7.15 -14.85 -8.79
C LEU A 143 -8.00 -14.07 -9.80
N LYS A 144 -9.10 -13.48 -9.33
CA LYS A 144 -9.95 -12.65 -10.18
C LYS A 144 -9.31 -11.28 -10.39
N SER A 145 -9.15 -10.90 -11.66
CA SER A 145 -8.78 -9.53 -12.02
C SER A 145 -9.94 -8.58 -11.70
N THR A 146 -9.59 -7.42 -11.18
CA THR A 146 -10.49 -6.28 -11.03
C THR A 146 -10.02 -5.17 -11.95
N ILE A 147 -10.93 -4.65 -12.78
CA ILE A 147 -10.67 -3.52 -13.65
C ILE A 147 -10.76 -2.24 -12.81
N THR A 148 -9.67 -1.47 -12.80
CA THR A 148 -9.57 -0.16 -12.16
C THR A 148 -9.38 0.93 -13.22
N SER A 149 -9.27 2.19 -12.78
CA SER A 149 -8.85 3.29 -13.66
C SER A 149 -7.42 3.13 -14.21
N GLN A 150 -6.61 2.26 -13.61
CA GLN A 150 -5.21 2.01 -13.96
C GLN A 150 -5.01 0.71 -14.76
N GLY A 151 -6.06 -0.09 -14.95
CA GLY A 151 -6.04 -1.31 -15.75
C GLY A 151 -6.54 -2.54 -14.99
N ASP A 152 -6.11 -3.71 -15.42
CA ASP A 152 -6.44 -4.99 -14.80
C ASP A 152 -5.49 -5.30 -13.63
N HIS A 153 -6.02 -5.47 -12.43
CA HIS A 153 -5.23 -5.76 -11.23
C HIS A 153 -5.70 -7.04 -10.53
N VAL A 154 -4.72 -7.88 -10.14
CA VAL A 154 -4.94 -9.07 -9.33
C VAL A 154 -4.54 -8.75 -7.89
N PHE A 155 -5.43 -8.15 -7.11
CA PHE A 155 -5.12 -7.65 -5.77
C PHE A 155 -4.64 -8.74 -4.80
N GLN A 156 -5.05 -9.98 -5.03
CA GLN A 156 -4.67 -11.12 -4.19
C GLN A 156 -3.20 -11.51 -4.37
N ALA A 157 -2.53 -11.03 -5.43
CA ALA A 157 -1.14 -11.35 -5.74
C ALA A 157 -0.20 -10.99 -4.58
N LYS A 158 -0.45 -9.88 -3.87
CA LYS A 158 0.43 -9.37 -2.80
C LYS A 158 0.40 -10.23 -1.55
N PRO A 159 -0.76 -10.48 -0.92
CA PRO A 159 -0.81 -11.40 0.20
C PRO A 159 -0.38 -12.82 -0.20
N LEU A 160 -0.66 -13.28 -1.43
CA LEU A 160 -0.16 -14.58 -1.90
C LEU A 160 1.37 -14.62 -2.01
N ALA A 161 1.99 -13.61 -2.62
CA ALA A 161 3.44 -13.51 -2.75
C ALA A 161 4.11 -13.46 -1.37
N ILE A 162 3.53 -12.69 -0.44
CA ILE A 162 3.98 -12.68 0.95
C ILE A 162 3.84 -14.07 1.55
N ILE A 163 2.67 -14.71 1.54
CA ILE A 163 2.44 -16.02 2.18
C ILE A 163 3.37 -17.10 1.61
N HIS A 164 3.47 -17.20 0.29
CA HIS A 164 4.14 -18.31 -0.40
C HIS A 164 5.62 -18.10 -0.72
N SER A 165 6.17 -16.91 -0.47
CA SER A 165 7.61 -16.69 -0.60
C SER A 165 8.45 -17.58 0.32
N ALA A 166 9.71 -17.83 -0.04
CA ALA A 166 10.58 -18.73 0.73
C ALA A 166 10.98 -18.18 2.12
N PHE A 167 10.75 -16.90 2.39
CA PHE A 167 11.28 -16.20 3.56
C PHE A 167 10.38 -16.31 4.78
N GLU A 168 10.97 -16.32 5.98
CA GLU A 168 10.20 -16.19 7.23
C GLU A 168 9.90 -14.71 7.52
N GLU A 169 10.87 -13.84 7.26
CA GLU A 169 10.77 -12.39 7.41
C GLU A 169 10.77 -11.75 6.02
N VAL A 170 9.65 -11.12 5.66
CA VAL A 170 9.42 -10.57 4.32
C VAL A 170 9.42 -9.06 4.40
N LEU A 171 10.20 -8.43 3.53
CA LEU A 171 9.98 -7.07 3.07
C LEU A 171 9.30 -7.20 1.72
N PHE A 172 8.04 -6.78 1.65
CA PHE A 172 7.29 -6.67 0.42
C PHE A 172 7.44 -5.26 -0.14
N MET A 173 7.58 -5.16 -1.46
CA MET A 173 7.70 -3.89 -2.19
C MET A 173 6.96 -3.98 -3.53
N ASP A 174 6.28 -2.93 -3.95
CA ASP A 174 5.75 -2.86 -5.30
C ASP A 174 6.86 -2.66 -6.35
N ALA A 175 6.57 -3.01 -7.59
CA ALA A 175 7.52 -2.90 -8.70
C ALA A 175 7.69 -1.45 -9.24
N ASP A 176 7.04 -0.47 -8.63
CA ASP A 176 7.24 0.96 -8.86
C ASP A 176 7.91 1.67 -7.67
N ASN A 177 8.24 0.93 -6.61
CA ASN A 177 8.89 1.46 -5.43
C ASN A 177 10.42 1.33 -5.52
N VAL A 178 11.11 2.44 -5.21
CA VAL A 178 12.58 2.51 -5.22
C VAL A 178 13.10 2.90 -3.85
N ALA A 179 13.89 2.01 -3.24
CA ALA A 179 14.54 2.30 -1.96
C ALA A 179 15.78 3.18 -2.14
N ILE A 180 15.78 4.34 -1.49
CA ILE A 180 16.92 5.28 -1.43
C ILE A 180 17.96 4.93 -0.35
N SER A 181 17.75 3.86 0.40
CA SER A 181 18.58 3.42 1.51
C SER A 181 18.41 1.92 1.71
N ASN A 182 19.39 1.24 2.31
CA ASN A 182 19.34 -0.22 2.46
C ASN A 182 18.11 -0.65 3.27
N PRO A 183 17.12 -1.30 2.63
CA PRO A 183 15.88 -1.63 3.31
C PRO A 183 16.03 -2.84 4.23
N ALA A 184 17.14 -3.59 4.16
CA ALA A 184 17.44 -4.68 5.09
C ALA A 184 17.59 -4.20 6.55
N ALA A 185 17.88 -2.91 6.76
CA ALA A 185 17.93 -2.30 8.09
C ALA A 185 16.58 -2.36 8.83
N LEU A 186 15.46 -2.43 8.11
CA LEU A 186 14.11 -2.53 8.67
C LEU A 186 13.95 -3.77 9.56
N PHE A 187 14.52 -4.91 9.15
CA PHE A 187 14.50 -6.16 9.92
C PHE A 187 15.26 -6.08 11.25
N SER A 188 16.13 -5.08 11.42
CA SER A 188 16.91 -4.90 12.65
C SER A 188 16.33 -3.79 13.54
N SER A 189 15.33 -3.06 13.06
CA SER A 189 14.71 -1.96 13.80
C SER A 189 14.08 -2.46 15.10
N ALA A 190 14.14 -1.65 16.17
CA ALA A 190 13.53 -2.01 17.45
C ALA A 190 12.02 -2.20 17.32
N LYS A 191 11.37 -1.35 16.51
CA LYS A 191 9.93 -1.38 16.26
C LYS A 191 9.49 -2.68 15.58
N TYR A 192 10.22 -3.13 14.56
CA TYR A 192 9.95 -4.40 13.91
C TYR A 192 10.17 -5.57 14.86
N ARG A 193 11.30 -5.60 15.58
CA ARG A 193 11.59 -6.69 16.52
C ARG A 193 10.57 -6.81 17.65
N SER A 194 9.93 -5.70 18.05
CA SER A 194 8.88 -5.72 19.06
C SER A 194 7.52 -6.17 18.52
N ALA A 195 7.16 -5.78 17.29
CA ALA A 195 5.81 -5.99 16.76
C ALA A 195 5.70 -7.17 15.78
N GLY A 196 6.79 -7.56 15.13
CA GLY A 196 6.78 -8.55 14.05
C GLY A 196 6.21 -8.01 12.73
N ALA A 197 5.72 -6.77 12.68
CA ALA A 197 5.27 -6.11 11.46
C ALA A 197 5.50 -4.59 11.49
N LEU A 198 5.88 -4.01 10.35
CA LEU A 198 5.96 -2.56 10.12
C LEU A 198 5.07 -2.17 8.95
N PHE A 199 4.28 -1.12 9.17
CA PHE A 199 3.37 -0.51 8.21
C PHE A 199 3.62 0.99 8.11
N TRP A 200 3.22 1.59 6.99
CA TRP A 200 3.31 3.02 6.76
C TRP A 200 1.92 3.63 6.59
N PRO A 201 1.67 4.85 7.08
CA PRO A 201 0.37 5.49 6.95
C PRO A 201 0.16 5.93 5.51
N ASP A 202 -1.07 5.76 5.07
CA ASP A 202 -1.59 6.24 3.80
C ASP A 202 -2.11 7.69 3.92
N PHE A 203 -2.41 8.37 2.80
CA PHE A 203 -3.03 9.69 2.78
C PHE A 203 -4.48 9.69 3.27
N TRP A 204 -5.18 8.56 3.22
CA TRP A 204 -6.60 8.48 3.57
C TRP A 204 -6.91 7.58 4.76
N GLN A 205 -8.16 7.66 5.21
CA GLN A 205 -8.74 6.87 6.28
C GLN A 205 -9.94 6.09 5.76
N THR A 206 -10.21 4.91 6.33
CA THR A 206 -11.49 4.24 6.09
C THR A 206 -12.60 5.09 6.69
N ALA A 207 -13.65 5.37 5.91
CA ALA A 207 -14.82 6.07 6.43
C ALA A 207 -15.35 5.42 7.72
N THR A 208 -15.70 6.24 8.71
CA THR A 208 -16.16 5.74 10.02
C THR A 208 -17.44 4.91 9.92
N ARG A 209 -18.32 5.25 8.96
CA ARG A 209 -19.57 4.54 8.69
C ARG A 209 -19.42 3.28 7.81
N ASN A 210 -18.20 2.89 7.45
CA ASN A 210 -17.97 1.72 6.62
C ASN A 210 -18.40 0.43 7.37
N PRO A 211 -19.24 -0.45 6.79
CA PRO A 211 -19.70 -1.67 7.46
C PRO A 211 -18.57 -2.61 7.89
N ILE A 212 -17.38 -2.50 7.30
CA ILE A 212 -16.22 -3.34 7.62
C ILE A 212 -15.85 -3.33 9.11
N TRP A 213 -16.03 -2.18 9.77
CA TRP A 213 -15.75 -2.00 11.20
C TRP A 213 -16.62 -2.92 12.05
N SER A 214 -17.94 -2.90 11.80
CA SER A 214 -18.90 -3.77 12.46
C SER A 214 -18.70 -5.24 12.13
N VAL A 215 -18.41 -5.57 10.86
CA VAL A 215 -18.16 -6.94 10.40
C VAL A 215 -16.93 -7.55 11.06
N LEU A 216 -15.86 -6.79 11.22
CA LEU A 216 -14.63 -7.26 11.87
C LEU A 216 -14.66 -7.10 13.39
N GLY A 217 -15.64 -6.37 13.93
CA GLY A 217 -15.78 -6.10 15.37
C GLY A 217 -14.67 -5.20 15.91
N ILE A 218 -14.29 -4.17 15.13
CA ILE A 218 -13.24 -3.21 15.45
C ILE A 218 -13.77 -1.79 15.33
N GLU A 219 -13.39 -0.95 16.29
CA GLU A 219 -13.75 0.46 16.27
C GLU A 219 -13.02 1.21 15.13
N PRO A 220 -13.69 2.16 14.46
CA PRO A 220 -13.08 2.99 13.44
C PRO A 220 -11.85 3.73 13.95
N GLN A 221 -10.69 3.52 13.31
CA GLN A 221 -9.44 4.10 13.77
C GLN A 221 -8.34 4.12 12.72
N GLY A 222 -7.46 5.12 12.88
CA GLY A 222 -6.16 5.19 12.23
C GLY A 222 -6.19 5.59 10.76
N TRP A 223 -5.00 5.84 10.23
CA TRP A 223 -4.77 5.98 8.80
C TRP A 223 -4.83 4.60 8.13
N GLU A 224 -5.20 4.58 6.86
CA GLU A 224 -4.97 3.40 6.05
C GLU A 224 -3.47 3.11 5.94
N GLN A 225 -3.13 1.93 5.43
CA GLN A 225 -1.77 1.43 5.41
C GLN A 225 -1.22 1.39 3.98
N GLU A 226 -0.22 2.21 3.68
CA GLU A 226 0.47 2.21 2.38
C GLU A 226 1.01 0.81 2.08
N SER A 227 0.41 0.20 1.08
CA SER A 227 0.42 -1.22 0.78
C SER A 227 1.58 -1.66 -0.12
N GLY A 228 2.23 -0.72 -0.78
CA GLY A 228 3.40 -0.91 -1.64
C GLY A 228 4.68 -1.17 -0.86
N GLN A 229 4.60 -1.12 0.47
CA GLN A 229 5.70 -1.53 1.34
C GLN A 229 5.15 -2.14 2.63
N ILE A 230 5.53 -3.40 2.89
CA ILE A 230 5.09 -4.13 4.07
C ILE A 230 6.29 -4.90 4.63
N VAL A 231 6.57 -4.78 5.93
CA VAL A 231 7.56 -5.66 6.58
C VAL A 231 6.84 -6.55 7.55
N VAL A 232 6.95 -7.87 7.41
CA VAL A 232 6.23 -8.83 8.26
C VAL A 232 7.07 -10.05 8.59
N ASN A 233 6.90 -10.57 9.79
CA ASN A 233 7.36 -11.89 10.18
C ASN A 233 6.18 -12.87 10.05
N LYS A 234 6.30 -13.84 9.13
CA LYS A 234 5.23 -14.80 8.86
C LYS A 234 4.88 -15.64 10.06
N ARG A 235 5.86 -15.99 10.90
CA ARG A 235 5.64 -16.85 12.07
C ARG A 235 4.71 -16.19 13.07
N THR A 236 4.90 -14.90 13.34
CA THR A 236 4.07 -14.15 14.29
C THR A 236 2.76 -13.66 13.67
N SER A 237 2.75 -13.44 12.36
CA SER A 237 1.63 -12.80 11.66
C SER A 237 0.83 -13.75 10.78
N TRP A 238 1.03 -15.06 10.90
CA TRP A 238 0.48 -16.07 9.98
C TRP A 238 -1.04 -16.00 9.84
N ALA A 239 -1.74 -15.90 10.97
CA ALA A 239 -3.19 -15.80 11.02
C ALA A 239 -3.70 -14.53 10.32
N ALA A 240 -3.06 -13.38 10.57
CA ALA A 240 -3.41 -12.12 9.95
C ALA A 240 -3.14 -12.13 8.44
N LEU A 241 -2.02 -12.72 7.98
CA LEU A 241 -1.70 -12.81 6.57
C LEU A 241 -2.73 -13.66 5.79
N ASN A 242 -3.14 -14.81 6.34
CA ASN A 242 -4.16 -15.64 5.72
C ASN A 242 -5.54 -14.96 5.70
N LEU A 243 -5.88 -14.22 6.77
CA LEU A 243 -7.09 -13.40 6.78
C LEU A 243 -7.01 -12.27 5.75
N ALA A 244 -5.86 -11.60 5.60
CA ALA A 244 -5.66 -10.57 4.59
C ALA A 244 -5.88 -11.11 3.17
N PHE A 245 -5.37 -12.31 2.88
CA PHE A 245 -5.65 -13.00 1.61
C PHE A 245 -7.15 -13.29 1.43
N PHE A 246 -7.84 -13.77 2.47
CA PHE A 246 -9.28 -14.01 2.41
C PHE A 246 -10.08 -12.72 2.12
N LEU A 247 -9.76 -11.62 2.82
CA LEU A 247 -10.42 -10.34 2.60
C LEU A 247 -10.14 -9.79 1.19
N ALA A 248 -8.91 -9.95 0.69
CA ALA A 248 -8.52 -9.49 -0.64
C ALA A 248 -9.17 -10.31 -1.78
N LYS A 249 -9.54 -11.58 -1.55
CA LYS A 249 -10.11 -12.44 -2.59
C LYS A 249 -11.63 -12.48 -2.61
N ASP A 250 -12.29 -12.14 -1.51
CA ASP A 250 -13.75 -12.22 -1.39
C ASP A 250 -14.43 -10.98 -1.99
N ALA A 251 -15.27 -11.20 -3.00
CA ALA A 251 -15.93 -10.13 -3.75
C ALA A 251 -16.86 -9.25 -2.89
N THR A 252 -17.38 -9.76 -1.77
CA THR A 252 -18.22 -8.99 -0.85
C THR A 252 -17.37 -8.08 0.01
N PHE A 253 -16.23 -8.57 0.51
CA PHE A 253 -15.28 -7.75 1.27
C PHE A 253 -14.64 -6.66 0.40
N GLN A 254 -14.34 -6.96 -0.87
CA GLN A 254 -13.85 -5.99 -1.86
C GLN A 254 -14.80 -4.80 -2.09
N GLN A 255 -16.10 -4.94 -1.79
CA GLN A 255 -17.07 -3.84 -1.89
C GLN A 255 -17.04 -2.90 -0.69
N MET A 256 -16.54 -3.35 0.46
CA MET A 256 -16.42 -2.52 1.67
C MET A 256 -15.08 -1.82 1.72
N VAL A 257 -14.03 -2.59 1.47
CA VAL A 257 -12.68 -2.11 1.33
C VAL A 257 -12.30 -2.44 -0.09
N ASN A 258 -12.34 -1.41 -0.95
CA ASN A 258 -11.98 -1.51 -2.37
C ASN A 258 -10.85 -2.52 -2.49
N GLY A 259 -11.00 -3.56 -3.33
CA GLY A 259 -10.19 -4.78 -3.27
C GLY A 259 -8.66 -4.59 -3.27
N ASP A 260 -8.20 -3.37 -3.47
CA ASP A 260 -6.87 -2.85 -3.17
C ASP A 260 -6.44 -3.01 -1.68
N LYS A 261 -5.38 -3.80 -1.53
CA LYS A 261 -4.12 -3.52 -0.82
C LYS A 261 -4.05 -2.95 0.62
N GLU A 262 -4.49 -1.73 0.91
CA GLU A 262 -4.11 -1.00 2.14
C GLU A 262 -4.89 -1.46 3.36
N ALA A 263 -6.21 -1.53 3.18
CA ALA A 263 -7.12 -1.82 4.26
C ALA A 263 -7.07 -3.31 4.62
N SER A 264 -6.94 -4.22 3.64
CA SER A 264 -7.05 -5.66 3.87
C SER A 264 -5.99 -6.20 4.84
N VAL A 265 -4.73 -5.77 4.69
CA VAL A 265 -3.63 -6.20 5.56
C VAL A 265 -3.80 -5.58 6.94
N ARG A 266 -3.95 -4.25 7.04
CA ARG A 266 -4.12 -3.56 8.32
C ARG A 266 -5.34 -4.06 9.10
N LEU A 267 -6.49 -4.19 8.44
CA LEU A 267 -7.73 -4.67 9.06
C LEU A 267 -7.63 -6.13 9.49
N ALA A 268 -6.94 -6.99 8.73
CA ALA A 268 -6.72 -8.37 9.17
C ALA A 268 -5.86 -8.44 10.43
N PHE A 269 -4.84 -7.58 10.54
CA PHE A 269 -4.01 -7.48 11.76
C PHE A 269 -4.83 -6.97 12.95
N LEU A 270 -5.67 -5.96 12.74
CA LEU A 270 -6.58 -5.45 13.78
C LEU A 270 -7.59 -6.52 14.23
N ALA A 271 -8.25 -7.19 13.29
CA ALA A 271 -9.26 -8.22 13.56
C ALA A 271 -8.67 -9.43 14.31
N THR A 272 -7.43 -9.82 13.99
CA THR A 272 -6.73 -10.92 14.67
C THR A 272 -5.99 -10.49 15.93
N LYS A 273 -5.98 -9.19 16.26
CA LYS A 273 -5.18 -8.60 17.35
C LYS A 273 -3.69 -8.91 17.20
N THR A 274 -3.22 -9.09 15.97
CA THR A 274 -1.81 -9.31 15.66
C THR A 274 -1.07 -7.97 15.80
N PRO A 275 0.02 -7.90 16.59
CA PRO A 275 0.74 -6.65 16.77
C PRO A 275 1.37 -6.18 15.45
N PHE A 276 1.34 -4.88 15.23
CA PHE A 276 2.08 -4.20 14.18
C PHE A 276 2.49 -2.81 14.67
N PHE A 277 3.51 -2.24 14.04
CA PHE A 277 3.89 -0.85 14.29
C PHE A 277 3.61 0.00 13.05
N MET A 278 2.74 0.99 13.19
CA MET A 278 2.53 2.03 12.18
C MET A 278 3.62 3.09 12.33
N VAL A 279 4.37 3.35 11.26
CA VAL A 279 5.39 4.38 11.23
C VAL A 279 4.76 5.75 11.45
N GLU A 280 5.34 6.54 12.36
CA GLU A 280 4.80 7.85 12.77
C GLU A 280 5.05 8.94 11.71
N THR A 281 6.00 8.73 10.81
CA THR A 281 6.30 9.68 9.74
C THR A 281 5.24 9.58 8.66
N ALA A 282 4.54 10.69 8.41
CA ALA A 282 3.59 10.79 7.32
C ALA A 282 4.26 10.60 5.96
N VAL A 283 3.50 10.10 5.00
CA VAL A 283 3.88 10.09 3.59
C VAL A 283 4.04 11.53 3.10
N ALA A 284 5.07 11.75 2.29
CA ALA A 284 5.29 12.98 1.55
C ALA A 284 5.13 12.75 0.04
N VAL A 285 5.00 13.84 -0.70
CA VAL A 285 5.04 13.85 -2.17
C VAL A 285 6.30 14.57 -2.59
N ALA A 286 7.02 14.04 -3.58
CA ALA A 286 8.24 14.65 -4.11
C ALA A 286 8.08 14.86 -5.61
N GLY A 287 8.37 16.07 -6.10
CA GLY A 287 8.23 16.39 -7.51
C GLY A 287 8.72 17.78 -7.87
N SER A 288 8.61 18.10 -9.15
CA SER A 288 8.89 19.41 -9.71
C SER A 288 7.60 20.05 -10.20
N GLU A 289 7.45 21.34 -9.94
CA GLU A 289 6.45 22.14 -10.63
C GLU A 289 6.85 22.30 -12.10
N THR A 290 5.90 22.13 -13.01
CA THR A 290 6.06 22.34 -14.46
C THR A 290 5.02 23.37 -14.92
N GLU A 291 5.19 23.93 -16.11
CA GLU A 291 4.23 24.91 -16.67
C GLU A 291 2.80 24.37 -16.80
N THR A 292 2.65 23.03 -16.89
CA THR A 292 1.36 22.34 -17.03
C THR A 292 0.81 21.78 -15.72
N GLY A 293 1.53 21.97 -14.59
CA GLY A 293 1.13 21.47 -13.28
C GLY A 293 2.27 20.79 -12.52
N PHE A 294 1.97 20.22 -11.36
CA PHE A 294 2.94 19.48 -10.56
C PHE A 294 3.24 18.11 -11.19
N CYS A 295 4.51 17.88 -11.55
CA CYS A 295 5.01 16.60 -12.02
C CYS A 295 5.84 15.97 -10.90
N GLY A 296 5.27 15.02 -10.18
CA GLY A 296 5.95 14.39 -9.06
C GLY A 296 5.66 12.92 -8.92
N HIS A 297 6.53 12.25 -8.17
CA HIS A 297 6.27 10.93 -7.62
C HIS A 297 5.43 11.09 -6.36
N THR A 298 4.27 10.47 -6.37
CA THR A 298 3.47 10.23 -5.17
C THR A 298 4.16 9.13 -4.35
N TRP A 299 4.13 9.24 -3.01
CA TRP A 299 4.63 8.23 -2.06
C TRP A 299 6.12 8.25 -1.71
N PHE A 300 6.59 9.34 -1.11
CA PHE A 300 7.88 9.39 -0.43
C PHE A 300 7.72 9.11 1.07
N SER A 301 8.21 7.96 1.54
CA SER A 301 8.22 7.61 2.97
C SER A 301 9.63 7.63 3.54
N THR A 302 9.81 8.31 4.67
CA THR A 302 11.09 8.28 5.39
C THR A 302 11.03 7.31 6.56
N ILE A 303 11.93 6.32 6.52
CA ILE A 303 12.07 5.26 7.53
C ILE A 303 12.68 5.82 8.83
N TRP A 304 13.48 6.89 8.71
CA TRP A 304 14.13 7.60 9.81
C TRP A 304 13.66 9.04 9.79
N ARG A 305 13.49 9.67 10.96
CA ARG A 305 13.39 11.13 11.01
C ARG A 305 14.58 11.67 10.22
N ALA A 306 14.31 12.38 9.13
CA ALA A 306 15.34 13.14 8.46
C ALA A 306 16.04 13.97 9.54
N PRO A 307 17.40 13.98 9.60
CA PRO A 307 18.09 14.96 10.42
C PRO A 307 17.47 16.30 10.10
N ARG A 308 17.06 17.06 11.13
CA ARG A 308 16.59 18.42 10.91
C ARG A 308 17.66 19.10 10.07
N CYS A 309 17.34 19.49 8.84
CA CYS A 309 18.14 20.43 8.09
C CYS A 309 18.08 21.74 8.89
N SER A 310 18.94 21.88 9.88
CA SER A 310 19.16 23.15 10.56
C SER A 310 19.79 24.06 9.53
N SER A 311 18.99 24.97 8.98
CA SER A 311 19.47 26.14 8.26
C SER A 311 20.18 27.09 9.23
N THR A 312 21.33 26.67 9.74
CA THR A 312 22.28 27.57 10.39
C THR A 312 23.35 27.95 9.39
N THR A 313 22.95 28.81 8.45
CA THR A 313 23.89 29.71 7.77
C THR A 313 23.27 31.10 7.79
N ASN A 314 23.58 31.85 8.85
CA ASN A 314 23.52 33.30 8.80
C ASN A 314 24.75 33.83 9.54
N PRO A 315 25.89 34.05 8.86
CA PRO A 315 26.97 34.85 9.42
C PRO A 315 26.81 36.27 8.89
N SER A 316 26.10 37.13 9.61
CA SER A 316 26.25 38.57 9.41
C SER A 316 25.88 39.38 10.66
N SER A 317 26.61 40.49 10.84
CA SER A 317 26.56 41.53 11.89
C SER A 317 27.31 41.20 13.21
N THR A 318 28.61 41.54 13.31
CA THR A 318 29.21 42.84 13.74
C THR A 318 29.11 43.11 15.24
N GLU A 319 30.26 43.13 15.93
CA GLU A 319 30.58 44.07 17.02
C GLU A 319 32.13 44.21 17.21
N PRO A 320 32.62 45.34 17.79
CA PRO A 320 33.92 45.96 17.47
C PRO A 320 35.08 45.59 18.43
N PRO A 321 36.35 46.01 18.16
CA PRO A 321 37.49 45.58 18.96
C PRO A 321 37.56 46.33 20.30
N SER A 322 37.46 45.59 21.42
CA SER A 322 37.78 46.12 22.75
C SER A 322 39.29 46.12 22.99
N SER A 323 39.83 47.28 23.28
CA SER A 323 41.18 47.55 23.76
C SER A 323 41.53 46.75 25.03
N ARG A 324 42.71 46.12 25.04
CA ARG A 324 43.44 45.85 26.28
C ARG A 324 44.91 46.24 26.12
N GLY A 325 45.25 47.31 26.83
CA GLY A 325 46.62 47.68 27.13
C GLY A 325 47.28 46.65 28.05
N LYS A 326 48.59 46.51 27.82
CA LYS A 326 49.59 45.83 28.63
C LYS A 326 49.71 46.40 30.06
N PRO A 327 50.36 45.67 30.96
CA PRO A 327 51.74 46.05 31.32
C PRO A 327 52.83 45.26 30.59
#